data_AF-A0A7K1FUF9-F1
#
_entry.id   AF-A0A7K1FUF9-F1
#
_cell.length_a   1.000
_cell.length_b   1.000
_cell.length_c   1.000
_cell.angle_alpha   90.00
_cell.angle_beta   90.00
_cell.angle_gamma   90.00
#
_symmetry.space_group_name_H-M   'P 1'
#
loop_
_entity.id
_entity.type
_entity.pdbx_description
1 polymer ?
#
loop_
_entity_poly.entity_id
_entity_poly.type
_entity_poly.pdbx_seq_one_letter_code
_entity_poly.pdbx_strand_id
1 'polypeptide(L)'
;MFGIGGGELVFILFIVLMLFGSDKVPEIARTMGKAMAQLKNATNDIKSEIQKGAEANGFDAKSLTDITGNINAQINEAKTNLLGDTANLSSNLLGDTATEIDKVKEDIDSISGPVKRQI
;
A
#
# COMPACT_ATOMS: atom_id res chain seq x y z
N MET A 1 6.18 17.88 20.89
CA MET A 1 5.63 17.02 21.95
C MET A 1 6.78 16.47 22.78
N PHE A 2 6.61 16.47 24.10
CA PHE A 2 7.59 16.09 25.14
C PHE A 2 8.96 16.80 25.02
N GLY A 3 8.98 18.08 25.39
CA GLY A 3 10.19 18.92 25.45
C GLY A 3 11.08 18.63 26.66
N ILE A 4 11.21 17.36 27.08
CA ILE A 4 12.17 16.98 28.12
C ILE A 4 13.56 16.79 27.51
N GLY A 5 14.50 17.60 27.99
CA GLY A 5 15.93 17.45 27.75
C GLY A 5 16.60 16.48 28.72
N GLY A 6 17.91 16.29 28.54
CA GLY A 6 18.71 15.35 29.34
C GLY A 6 18.72 15.66 30.84
N GLY A 7 18.65 16.94 31.22
CA GLY A 7 18.60 17.35 32.63
C GLY A 7 17.32 16.91 33.35
N GLU A 8 16.17 17.03 32.69
CA GLU A 8 14.88 16.64 33.25
C GLU A 8 14.77 15.11 33.40
N LEU A 9 15.34 14.33 32.47
CA LEU A 9 15.44 12.88 32.62
C LEU A 9 16.27 12.45 33.84
N VAL A 10 17.41 13.11 34.07
CA VAL A 10 18.26 12.82 35.24
C VAL A 10 17.53 13.18 36.53
N PHE A 11 16.78 14.29 36.56
CA PHE A 11 15.99 14.68 37.73
C PHE A 11 14.88 13.67 38.05
N ILE A 12 14.15 13.19 37.04
CA ILE A 12 13.13 12.15 37.21
C ILE A 12 13.76 10.85 37.71
N LEU A 13 14.92 10.45 37.14
CA LEU A 13 15.64 9.27 37.60
C LEU A 13 16.05 9.41 39.07
N PHE A 14 16.48 10.60 39.50
CA PHE A 14 16.83 10.87 40.89
C PHE A 14 15.63 10.71 41.84
N ILE A 15 14.45 11.21 41.46
CA ILE A 15 13.21 11.01 42.23
C ILE A 15 12.88 9.53 42.33
N VAL A 16 12.94 8.79 41.22
CA VAL A 16 12.69 7.34 41.21
C VAL A 16 13.67 6.60 42.13
N LEU A 17 14.95 6.97 42.11
CA LEU A 17 15.96 6.43 43.02
C LEU A 17 15.69 6.79 44.48
N MET A 18 15.12 7.96 44.76
CA MET A 18 14.76 8.36 46.13
C MET A 18 13.56 7.58 46.67
N LEU A 19 12.59 7.26 45.80
CA LEU A 19 11.39 6.50 46.15
C LEU A 19 11.68 5.00 46.31
N PHE A 20 12.45 4.42 45.39
CA PHE A 20 12.66 2.97 45.31
C PHE A 20 14.06 2.53 45.76
N GLY A 21 15.05 3.42 45.80
CA GLY A 21 16.45 3.11 46.13
C GLY A 21 17.31 2.79 44.90
N SER A 22 18.63 2.96 45.03
CA SER A 22 19.65 2.63 44.01
C SER A 22 19.64 1.16 43.60
N ASP A 23 19.25 0.29 44.51
CA ASP A 23 19.40 -1.16 44.34
C ASP A 23 18.17 -1.76 43.68
N LYS A 24 16.98 -1.18 43.90
CA LYS A 24 15.71 -1.70 43.38
C LYS A 24 15.49 -1.44 41.90
N VAL A 25 15.90 -0.29 41.38
CA VAL A 25 15.73 0.02 39.95
C VAL A 25 16.49 -0.99 39.05
N PRO A 26 17.78 -1.29 39.31
CA PRO A 26 18.50 -2.32 38.56
C PRO A 26 17.96 -3.74 38.80
N GLU A 27 17.52 -4.06 40.02
CA GLU A 27 16.95 -5.36 40.38
C GLU A 27 15.65 -5.65 39.61
N ILE A 28 14.74 -4.67 39.54
CA ILE A 28 13.49 -4.74 38.77
C ILE A 28 13.81 -4.86 37.28
N ALA A 29 14.73 -4.04 36.76
CA ALA A 29 15.14 -4.10 35.35
C ALA A 29 15.70 -5.48 34.97
N ARG A 30 16.55 -6.06 35.83
CA ARG A 30 17.10 -7.42 35.63
C ARG A 30 16.02 -8.50 35.63
N THR A 31 15.07 -8.41 36.57
CA THR A 31 13.99 -9.40 36.70
C THR A 31 13.01 -9.31 35.55
N MET A 32 12.57 -8.10 35.20
CA MET A 32 11.75 -7.83 34.02
C MET A 32 12.45 -8.27 32.73
N GLY A 33 13.76 -8.00 32.60
CA GLY A 33 14.55 -8.43 31.45
C GLY A 33 14.59 -9.96 31.30
N LYS A 34 14.78 -10.69 32.40
CA LYS A 34 14.70 -12.16 32.40
C LYS A 34 13.31 -12.65 32.04
N ALA A 35 12.25 -12.04 32.59
CA ALA A 35 10.87 -12.39 32.28
C ALA A 35 10.53 -12.15 30.80
N MET A 36 10.94 -11.00 30.25
CA MET A 36 10.77 -10.67 28.83
C MET A 36 11.54 -11.63 27.92
N ALA A 37 12.76 -12.03 28.30
CA ALA A 37 13.53 -13.02 27.56
C ALA A 37 12.84 -14.39 27.55
N GLN A 38 12.33 -14.85 28.70
CA GLN A 38 11.58 -16.10 28.78
C GLN A 38 10.28 -16.04 27.98
N LEU A 39 9.52 -14.95 28.08
CA LEU A 39 8.30 -14.74 27.31
C LEU A 39 8.59 -14.72 25.80
N LYS A 40 9.67 -14.06 25.38
CA LYS A 40 10.09 -14.02 23.98
C LYS A 40 10.46 -15.40 23.47
N ASN A 41 11.20 -16.20 24.26
CA ASN A 41 11.58 -17.55 23.87
C ASN A 41 10.34 -18.45 23.75
N ALA A 42 9.46 -18.45 24.75
CA ALA A 42 8.22 -19.22 24.72
C ALA A 42 7.32 -18.80 23.54
N THR A 43 7.19 -17.50 23.28
CA THR A 43 6.44 -16.99 22.12
C THR A 43 7.07 -17.43 20.81
N ASN A 44 8.39 -17.43 20.70
CA ASN A 44 9.11 -17.88 19.51
C ASN A 44 8.93 -19.38 19.26
N ASP A 45 8.96 -20.19 20.32
CA ASP A 45 8.74 -21.64 20.23
C ASP A 45 7.33 -21.94 19.74
N ILE A 46 6.31 -21.28 20.32
CA ILE A 46 4.92 -21.37 19.88
C ILE A 46 4.78 -20.92 18.42
N LYS A 47 5.39 -19.78 18.05
CA LYS A 47 5.37 -19.28 16.68
C LYS A 47 5.98 -20.30 15.71
N SER A 48 7.11 -20.91 16.08
CA SER A 48 7.77 -21.92 15.26
C SER A 48 6.93 -23.18 15.12
N GLU A 49 6.26 -23.62 16.19
CA GLU A 49 5.41 -24.81 16.19
C GLU A 49 4.13 -24.59 15.37
N ILE A 50 3.50 -23.42 15.48
CA ILE A 50 2.38 -23.00 14.63
C ILE A 50 2.80 -22.92 13.17
N GLN A 51 3.96 -22.32 12.88
CA GLN A 51 4.46 -22.20 11.51
C GLN A 51 4.77 -23.57 10.91
N LYS A 52 5.44 -24.46 11.64
CA LYS A 52 5.66 -25.85 11.23
C LYS A 52 4.35 -26.62 11.06
N GLY A 53 3.38 -26.41 11.94
CA GLY A 53 2.04 -27.01 11.84
C GLY A 53 1.28 -26.52 10.62
N ALA A 54 1.35 -25.23 10.30
CA ALA A 54 0.73 -24.64 9.11
C ALA A 54 1.41 -25.14 7.83
N GLU A 55 2.74 -25.20 7.80
CA GLU A 55 3.53 -25.78 6.70
C GLU A 55 3.18 -27.27 6.49
N ALA A 56 3.07 -28.05 7.58
CA ALA A 56 2.69 -29.47 7.53
C ALA A 56 1.25 -29.70 7.04
N ASN A 57 0.34 -28.74 7.29
CA ASN A 57 -1.05 -28.77 6.80
C ASN A 57 -1.22 -28.05 5.44
N GLY A 58 -0.12 -27.70 4.76
CA GLY A 58 -0.15 -27.13 3.40
C GLY A 58 -0.56 -25.66 3.31
N PHE A 59 -0.66 -24.95 4.43
CA PHE A 59 -1.00 -23.53 4.50
C PHE A 59 0.27 -22.70 4.74
N ASP A 60 1.13 -22.63 3.73
CA ASP A 60 2.36 -21.84 3.79
C ASP A 60 2.05 -20.35 3.55
N ALA A 61 2.38 -19.50 4.51
CA ALA A 61 2.26 -18.04 4.40
C ALA A 61 3.07 -17.49 3.21
N LYS A 62 4.16 -18.16 2.82
CA LYS A 62 4.93 -17.84 1.62
C LYS A 62 4.16 -18.17 0.36
N SER A 63 3.50 -19.33 0.30
CA SER A 63 2.58 -19.67 -0.80
C SER A 63 1.42 -18.68 -0.92
N LEU A 64 0.86 -18.19 0.19
CA LEU A 64 -0.18 -17.16 0.16
C LEU A 64 0.35 -15.81 -0.32
N THR A 65 1.58 -15.45 0.09
CA THR A 65 2.25 -14.22 -0.34
C THR A 65 2.59 -14.28 -1.82
N ASP A 66 3.08 -15.42 -2.31
CA ASP A 66 3.43 -15.66 -3.71
C ASP A 66 2.18 -15.69 -4.60
N ILE A 67 1.10 -16.35 -4.16
CA ILE A 67 -0.20 -16.33 -4.85
C ILE A 67 -0.74 -14.89 -4.92
N THR A 68 -0.72 -14.15 -3.80
CA THR A 68 -1.21 -12.77 -3.76
C THR A 68 -0.34 -11.84 -4.64
N GLY A 69 0.97 -12.02 -4.64
CA GLY A 69 1.90 -11.28 -5.49
C GLY A 69 1.65 -11.52 -6.98
N ASN A 70 1.54 -12.79 -7.38
CA ASN A 70 1.29 -13.18 -8.77
C ASN A 70 -0.09 -12.75 -9.27
N ILE A 71 -1.11 -12.77 -8.40
CA ILE A 71 -2.46 -12.25 -8.73
C ILE A 71 -2.40 -10.73 -8.93
N ASN A 72 -1.71 -9.98 -8.07
CA ASN A 72 -1.60 -8.53 -8.22
C ASN A 72 -0.83 -8.11 -9.48
N ALA A 73 0.23 -8.84 -9.84
CA ALA A 73 0.97 -8.59 -11.08
C ALA A 73 0.06 -8.79 -12.31
N GLN A 74 -0.67 -9.91 -12.37
CA GLN A 74 -1.59 -10.22 -13.47
C GLN A 74 -2.78 -9.26 -13.54
N ILE A 75 -3.33 -8.83 -12.39
CA ILE A 75 -4.42 -7.84 -12.35
C ILE A 75 -3.93 -6.49 -12.89
N ASN A 76 -2.74 -6.05 -12.53
CA ASN A 76 -2.19 -4.79 -13.04
C ASN A 76 -1.90 -4.88 -14.54
N GLU A 77 -1.33 -6.00 -15.01
CA GLU A 77 -1.07 -6.24 -16.43
C GLU A 77 -2.37 -6.25 -17.25
N ALA A 78 -3.39 -6.98 -16.79
CA ALA A 78 -4.72 -6.97 -17.40
C ALA A 78 -5.34 -5.57 -17.36
N LYS A 79 -5.16 -4.80 -16.29
CA LYS A 79 -5.64 -3.43 -16.18
C LYS A 79 -4.95 -2.50 -17.17
N THR A 80 -3.63 -2.61 -17.38
CA THR A 80 -2.92 -1.83 -18.41
C THR A 80 -3.34 -2.22 -19.82
N ASN A 81 -3.51 -3.51 -20.10
CA ASN A 81 -3.91 -3.98 -21.42
C ASN A 81 -5.35 -3.57 -21.73
N LEU A 82 -6.29 -3.73 -20.79
CA LEU A 82 -7.69 -3.34 -20.99
C LEU A 82 -7.90 -1.81 -21.00
N LEU A 83 -7.20 -1.05 -20.15
CA LEU A 83 -7.29 0.42 -20.16
C LEU A 83 -6.60 1.01 -21.40
N GLY A 84 -5.45 0.46 -21.80
CA GLY A 84 -4.75 0.86 -23.00
C GLY A 84 -5.58 0.56 -24.25
N ASP A 85 -6.18 -0.62 -24.35
CA ASP A 85 -6.99 -1.00 -25.49
C ASP A 85 -8.30 -0.20 -25.56
N THR A 86 -8.93 0.09 -24.41
CA THR A 86 -10.11 0.98 -24.35
C THR A 86 -9.76 2.42 -24.73
N ALA A 87 -8.61 2.94 -24.29
CA ALA A 87 -8.16 4.30 -24.62
C ALA A 87 -7.79 4.44 -26.11
N ASN A 88 -7.10 3.45 -26.68
CA ASN A 88 -6.75 3.44 -28.11
C ASN A 88 -7.98 3.20 -28.99
N LEU A 89 -8.89 2.31 -28.59
CA LEU A 89 -10.16 2.10 -29.29
C LEU A 89 -11.03 3.36 -29.26
N SER A 90 -11.15 4.02 -28.10
CA SER A 90 -11.86 5.30 -27.99
C SER A 90 -11.21 6.39 -28.85
N SER A 91 -9.88 6.49 -28.87
CA SER A 91 -9.18 7.50 -29.66
C SER A 91 -9.31 7.28 -31.17
N ASN A 92 -9.22 6.03 -31.63
CA ASN A 92 -9.32 5.70 -33.04
C ASN A 92 -10.75 5.82 -33.56
N LEU A 93 -11.76 5.35 -32.81
CA LEU A 93 -13.16 5.49 -33.20
C LEU A 93 -13.62 6.96 -33.19
N LEU A 94 -13.25 7.73 -32.17
CA LEU A 94 -13.62 9.16 -32.08
C LEU A 94 -12.88 10.00 -33.11
N GLY A 95 -11.62 9.70 -33.37
CA GLY A 95 -10.83 10.38 -34.40
C GLY A 95 -11.38 10.13 -35.80
N ASP A 96 -11.63 8.86 -36.14
CA ASP A 96 -12.12 8.45 -37.46
C ASP A 96 -13.53 9.03 -37.71
N THR A 97 -14.46 8.87 -36.76
CA THR A 97 -15.80 9.47 -36.87
C THR A 97 -15.79 11.00 -36.91
N ALA A 98 -14.91 11.67 -36.16
CA ALA A 98 -14.77 13.14 -36.25
C ALA A 98 -14.30 13.57 -37.65
N THR A 99 -13.32 12.87 -38.22
CA THR A 99 -12.83 13.18 -39.57
C THR A 99 -13.84 12.88 -40.68
N GLU A 100 -14.68 11.86 -40.53
CA GLU A 100 -15.77 11.59 -41.46
C GLU A 100 -16.88 12.64 -41.36
N ILE A 101 -17.25 13.07 -40.16
CA ILE A 101 -18.28 14.10 -39.93
C ILE A 101 -17.84 15.45 -40.51
N ASP A 102 -16.57 15.83 -40.33
CA ASP A 102 -16.04 17.08 -40.88
C ASP A 102 -16.07 17.11 -42.42
N LYS A 103 -15.76 15.98 -43.07
CA LYS A 103 -15.88 15.86 -44.55
C LYS A 103 -17.33 15.98 -45.01
N VAL A 104 -18.25 15.31 -44.34
CA VAL A 104 -19.69 15.39 -44.68
C VAL A 104 -20.20 16.83 -44.49
N LYS A 105 -19.74 17.54 -43.47
CA LYS A 105 -20.09 18.93 -43.24
C LYS A 105 -19.53 19.85 -44.33
N GLU A 106 -18.28 19.63 -44.74
CA GLU A 106 -17.65 20.36 -45.84
C GLU A 106 -18.37 20.13 -47.18
N ASP A 107 -18.79 18.90 -47.45
CA ASP A 107 -19.61 18.57 -48.63
C ASP A 107 -20.98 19.26 -48.59
N ILE A 108 -21.65 19.31 -47.43
CA ILE A 108 -22.93 20.01 -47.27
C ILE A 108 -22.77 21.52 -47.44
N ASP A 109 -21.73 22.13 -46.87
CA ASP A 109 -21.47 23.57 -46.99
C ASP A 109 -21.12 23.98 -48.43
N SER A 110 -20.41 23.12 -49.17
CA SER A 110 -20.10 23.35 -50.59
C SER A 110 -21.32 23.21 -51.52
N ILE A 111 -22.26 22.31 -51.18
CA ILE A 111 -23.55 22.16 -51.88
C ILE A 111 -24.54 23.27 -51.49
N SER A 112 -24.47 23.75 -50.24
CA SER A 112 -25.26 24.87 -49.70
C SER A 112 -24.61 26.24 -49.93
N GLY A 113 -23.86 26.39 -51.03
CA GLY A 113 -23.30 27.67 -51.45
C GLY A 113 -24.36 28.79 -51.55
N PRO A 114 -23.96 30.07 -51.48
CA PRO A 114 -24.85 31.20 -51.22
C PRO A 114 -26.00 31.24 -52.22
N VAL A 115 -27.21 30.99 -51.71
CA VAL A 115 -28.46 31.16 -52.48
C VAL A 115 -28.46 32.59 -53.00
N LYS A 116 -28.17 32.77 -54.30
CA LYS A 116 -28.41 34.03 -55.02
C LYS A 116 -29.91 34.28 -55.01
N ARG A 117 -30.42 34.97 -53.99
CA ARG A 117 -31.73 35.61 -54.05
C ARG A 117 -31.56 36.82 -54.97
N GLN A 118 -31.75 36.61 -56.27
CA GLN A 118 -31.98 37.70 -57.21
C GLN A 118 -33.24 38.43 -56.75
N ILE A 119 -33.10 39.70 -56.40
CA ILE A 119 -34.19 40.67 -56.42
C ILE A 119 -34.00 41.46 -57.70
#